data_AF-X1FH32-F1
#
_entry.id   AF-X1FH32-F1
#
_cell.length_a   1.000
_cell.length_b   1.000
_cell.length_c   1.000
_cell.angle_alpha   90.00
_cell.angle_beta   90.00
_cell.angle_gamma   90.00
#
_symmetry.space_group_name_H-M   'P 1'
#
loop_
_entity.id
_entity.type
_entity.pdbx_description
1 polymer ?
#
loop_
_entity_poly.entity_id
_entity_poly.type
_entity_poly.pdbx_seq_one_letter_code
_entity_poly.pdbx_strand_id
1 'polypeptide(L)'
;MEEYEKENLFITFKGVIESIILDKRRNPKNNKTLDNFQAKLNMGLQTEEDFYLWVNLTAENGRYTLGKGKLEEYDLEIMATPEDLMGFSSGENSTLHMMLKR
;
A
#
# COMPACT_ATOMS: atom_id res chain seq x y z
N MET A 1 11.67 4.99 16.06
CA MET A 1 10.60 4.01 16.38
C MET A 1 11.18 2.69 16.89
N GLU A 2 10.54 2.14 17.92
CA GLU A 2 10.83 0.80 18.46
C GLU A 2 10.33 -0.30 17.51
N GLU A 3 10.89 -1.51 17.60
CA GLU A 3 10.58 -2.60 16.67
C GLU A 3 9.10 -3.04 16.73
N TYR A 4 8.49 -2.99 17.91
CA TYR A 4 7.06 -3.29 18.08
C TYR A 4 6.16 -2.25 17.40
N GLU A 5 6.60 -0.99 17.29
CA GLU A 5 5.85 0.08 16.65
C GLU A 5 5.86 -0.10 15.13
N LYS A 6 7.01 -0.50 14.57
CA LYS A 6 7.13 -0.85 13.14
C LYS A 6 6.28 -2.06 12.79
N GLU A 7 6.26 -3.08 13.65
CA GLU A 7 5.40 -4.25 13.50
C GLU A 7 3.92 -3.85 13.47
N ASN A 8 3.49 -3.06 14.46
CA ASN A 8 2.10 -2.60 14.53
C ASN A 8 1.72 -1.79 13.30
N LEU A 9 2.56 -0.86 12.86
CA LEU A 9 2.32 -0.06 11.66
C LEU A 9 2.20 -0.94 10.41
N PHE A 10 3.09 -1.92 10.24
CA PHE A 10 2.99 -2.88 9.15
C PHE A 10 1.69 -3.67 9.19
N ILE A 11 1.30 -4.22 10.36
CA ILE A 11 0.07 -4.99 10.53
C ILE A 11 -1.15 -4.13 10.19
N THR A 12 -1.21 -2.91 10.69
CA THR A 12 -2.30 -1.97 10.38
C THR A 12 -2.39 -1.68 8.89
N PHE A 13 -1.27 -1.34 8.25
CA PHE A 13 -1.25 -1.01 6.83
C PHE A 13 -1.62 -2.22 5.95
N LYS A 14 -1.08 -3.40 6.29
CA LYS A 14 -1.45 -4.67 5.65
C LYS A 14 -2.96 -4.91 5.73
N GLY A 15 -3.55 -4.75 6.91
CA GLY A 15 -4.98 -4.94 7.12
C GLY A 15 -5.84 -3.98 6.27
N VAL A 16 -5.41 -2.73 6.12
CA VAL A 16 -6.10 -1.75 5.26
C VAL A 16 -6.09 -2.19 3.79
N ILE A 17 -4.93 -2.55 3.25
CA ILE A 17 -4.81 -2.99 1.85
C ILE A 17 -5.60 -4.28 1.61
N GLU A 18 -5.51 -5.26 2.52
CA GLU A 18 -6.28 -6.50 2.43
C GLU A 18 -7.79 -6.24 2.45
N SER A 19 -8.27 -5.35 3.32
CA SER A 19 -9.70 -4.97 3.36
C SER A 19 -10.15 -4.34 2.05
N ILE A 20 -9.33 -3.46 1.45
CA ILE A 20 -9.66 -2.83 0.17
C ILE A 20 -9.78 -3.87 -0.93
N ILE A 21 -8.83 -4.81 -1.00
CA ILE A 21 -8.87 -5.88 -2.01
C ILE A 21 -10.13 -6.72 -1.81
N LEU A 22 -10.45 -7.11 -0.57
CA LEU A 22 -11.65 -7.88 -0.25
C LEU A 22 -12.93 -7.14 -0.62
N ASP A 23 -13.03 -5.84 -0.30
CA ASP A 23 -14.18 -5.01 -0.64
C ASP A 23 -14.32 -4.82 -2.15
N LYS A 24 -13.22 -4.64 -2.88
CA LYS A 24 -13.25 -4.56 -4.33
C LYS A 24 -13.68 -5.89 -4.95
N ARG A 25 -13.28 -7.05 -4.39
CA ARG A 25 -13.72 -8.38 -4.82
C ARG A 25 -15.22 -8.64 -4.61
N ARG A 26 -15.88 -7.96 -3.67
CA ARG A 26 -17.34 -8.08 -3.47
C ARG A 26 -18.14 -7.55 -4.68
N ASN A 27 -17.55 -6.72 -5.53
CA ASN A 27 -18.17 -6.23 -6.74
C ASN A 27 -17.66 -7.02 -7.97
N PRO A 28 -18.51 -7.83 -8.63
CA PRO A 28 -18.11 -8.66 -9.77
C PRO A 28 -17.48 -7.88 -10.93
N LYS A 29 -17.80 -6.59 -11.07
CA LYS A 29 -17.21 -5.72 -12.10
C LYS A 29 -15.69 -5.57 -11.97
N ASN A 30 -15.16 -5.76 -10.76
CA ASN A 30 -13.72 -5.62 -10.48
C ASN A 30 -12.95 -6.94 -10.65
N ASN A 31 -13.62 -8.10 -10.65
CA ASN A 31 -12.94 -9.40 -10.60
C ASN A 31 -11.95 -9.58 -11.76
N LYS A 32 -12.37 -9.27 -12.98
CA LYS A 32 -11.48 -9.36 -14.15
C LYS A 32 -10.23 -8.50 -14.01
N THR A 33 -10.37 -7.28 -13.48
CA THR A 33 -9.22 -6.39 -13.25
C THR A 33 -8.34 -6.95 -12.14
N LEU A 34 -8.92 -7.36 -11.01
CA LEU A 34 -8.17 -7.87 -9.88
C LEU A 34 -7.45 -9.18 -10.17
N ASP A 35 -8.03 -10.05 -11.00
CA ASP A 35 -7.45 -11.34 -11.35
C ASP A 35 -6.35 -11.22 -12.41
N ASN A 36 -6.45 -10.23 -13.31
CA ASN A 36 -5.44 -9.97 -14.34
C ASN A 36 -4.37 -8.96 -13.92
N PHE A 37 -4.55 -8.27 -12.78
CA PHE A 37 -3.57 -7.30 -12.30
C PHE A 37 -2.26 -8.01 -11.94
N GLN A 38 -1.17 -7.56 -12.54
CA GLN A 38 0.17 -8.04 -12.32
C GLN A 38 1.06 -6.84 -12.04
N ALA A 39 1.58 -6.77 -10.82
CA ALA A 39 2.48 -5.70 -10.41
C ALA A 39 3.28 -6.06 -9.17
N LYS A 40 4.51 -5.54 -9.09
CA LYS A 40 5.36 -5.49 -7.90
C LYS A 40 5.50 -4.04 -7.48
N LEU A 41 4.98 -3.69 -6.32
CA LEU A 41 5.00 -2.32 -5.80
C LEU A 41 5.84 -2.25 -4.53
N ASN A 42 6.65 -1.19 -4.42
CA ASN A 42 7.27 -0.78 -3.18
C ASN A 42 6.52 0.43 -2.61
N MET A 43 6.26 0.42 -1.31
CA MET A 43 5.62 1.49 -0.56
C MET A 43 6.51 1.84 0.63
N GLY A 44 7.16 3.00 0.55
CA GLY A 44 7.91 3.59 1.64
C GLY A 44 6.97 4.43 2.49
N LEU A 45 6.69 3.96 3.70
CA LEU A 45 5.91 4.70 4.69
C LEU A 45 6.85 5.60 5.49
N GLN A 46 6.82 6.91 5.23
CA GLN A 46 7.67 7.88 5.94
C GLN A 46 7.13 8.09 7.35
N THR A 47 7.88 7.67 8.36
CA THR A 47 7.48 7.86 9.76
C THR A 47 8.33 8.88 10.49
N GLU A 48 9.56 9.11 10.01
CA GLU A 48 10.50 10.12 10.48
C GLU A 48 11.18 10.75 9.25
N GLU A 49 11.89 11.88 9.39
CA GLU A 49 12.46 12.61 8.25
C GLU A 49 13.32 11.73 7.34
N ASP A 50 14.16 10.87 7.92
CA ASP A 50 15.09 9.98 7.20
C ASP A 50 14.73 8.49 7.31
N PHE A 51 13.55 8.15 7.82
CA PHE A 51 13.15 6.75 8.02
C PHE A 51 11.87 6.38 7.27
N TYR A 52 12.00 5.35 6.44
CA TYR A 52 10.90 4.69 5.75
C TYR A 52 10.73 3.26 6.24
N LEU A 53 9.52 2.94 6.70
CA LEU A 53 9.09 1.55 6.80
C LEU A 53 8.70 1.06 5.41
N TRP A 54 9.52 0.19 4.83
CA TRP A 54 9.26 -0.38 3.51
C TRP A 54 8.27 -1.54 3.60
N VAL A 55 7.25 -1.47 2.75
CA VAL A 55 6.26 -2.51 2.53
C VAL A 55 6.21 -2.80 1.04
N ASN A 56 6.17 -4.06 0.66
CA ASN A 56 5.98 -4.45 -0.72
C ASN A 56 4.62 -5.12 -0.93
N LEU A 57 4.06 -4.93 -2.12
CA LEU A 57 2.89 -5.64 -2.61
C LEU A 57 3.27 -6.35 -3.91
N THR A 58 3.08 -7.67 -3.93
CA THR A 58 3.12 -8.45 -5.18
C THR A 58 1.71 -8.89 -5.53
N ALA A 59 1.25 -8.54 -6.72
CA ALA A 59 0.00 -9.00 -7.29
C ALA A 59 0.29 -9.83 -8.54
N GLU A 60 -0.24 -11.06 -8.59
CA GLU A 60 -0.12 -11.93 -9.76
C GLU A 60 -1.27 -12.93 -9.79
N ASN A 61 -1.99 -13.00 -10.93
CA ASN A 61 -3.06 -13.97 -11.17
C ASN A 61 -4.10 -14.00 -10.04
N GLY A 62 -4.54 -12.81 -9.60
CA GLY A 62 -5.51 -12.63 -8.52
C GLY A 62 -4.99 -12.89 -7.11
N ARG A 63 -3.72 -13.28 -6.94
CA ARG A 63 -3.08 -13.43 -5.64
C ARG A 63 -2.35 -12.15 -5.28
N TYR A 64 -2.61 -11.65 -4.08
CA TYR A 64 -2.02 -10.43 -3.53
C TYR A 64 -1.25 -10.81 -2.26
N THR A 65 0.02 -10.43 -2.19
CA THR A 65 0.88 -10.72 -1.03
C THR A 65 1.56 -9.44 -0.59
N LEU A 66 1.41 -9.10 0.70
CA LEU A 66 2.12 -8.00 1.34
C LEU A 66 3.29 -8.53 2.17
N GLY A 67 4.45 -7.92 1.98
CA GLY A 67 5.69 -8.24 2.70
C GLY A 67 6.33 -7.00 3.30
N LYS A 68 7.21 -7.22 4.28
CA LYS A 68 8.11 -6.17 4.79
C LYS A 68 9.34 -6.05 3.90
N GLY A 69 9.91 -4.86 3.88
CA GLY A 69 11.12 -4.56 3.10
C GLY A 69 10.82 -4.15 1.67
N LYS A 70 11.89 -3.77 0.98
CA LYS A 70 11.86 -3.27 -0.40
C LYS A 70 12.23 -4.41 -1.35
N LEU A 71 11.46 -4.58 -2.43
CA LEU A 71 11.82 -5.46 -3.54
C LEU A 71 12.93 -4.82 -4.36
N GLU A 72 13.89 -5.63 -4.82
CA GLU A 72 14.95 -5.17 -5.74
C GLU A 72 14.39 -4.87 -7.13
N GLU A 73 13.51 -5.74 -7.63
CA GLU A 73 12.79 -5.56 -8.90
C GLU A 73 11.33 -5.19 -8.62
N TYR A 74 10.92 -4.02 -9.10
CA TYR A 74 9.58 -3.48 -8.89
C TYR A 74 9.13 -2.64 -10.09
N ASP A 75 7.82 -2.54 -10.29
CA ASP A 75 7.20 -1.76 -11.36
C ASP A 75 6.94 -0.32 -10.92
N LEU A 76 6.70 -0.10 -9.62
CA LEU A 76 6.40 1.21 -9.07
C LEU A 76 6.88 1.33 -7.61
N GLU A 77 7.35 2.51 -7.26
CA GLU A 77 7.66 2.90 -5.89
C GLU A 77 6.79 4.11 -5.50
N ILE A 78 6.21 4.04 -4.31
CA ILE A 78 5.41 5.10 -3.72
C ILE A 78 6.05 5.47 -2.38
N MET A 79 6.30 6.75 -2.16
CA MET A 79 6.81 7.28 -0.91
C MET A 79 5.84 8.33 -0.38
N ALA A 80 5.32 8.11 0.81
CA ALA A 80 4.36 9.00 1.44
C ALA A 80 4.28 8.71 2.95
N THR A 81 3.69 9.65 3.69
CA THR A 81 3.35 9.40 5.10
C THR A 81 2.27 8.30 5.18
N PRO A 82 2.20 7.51 6.27
CA PRO A 82 1.10 6.59 6.49
C PRO A 82 -0.28 7.25 6.39
N GLU A 83 -0.41 8.46 6.93
CA GLU A 83 -1.66 9.23 6.93
C GLU A 83 -2.13 9.52 5.50
N ASP A 84 -1.24 10.03 4.63
CA ASP A 84 -1.62 10.39 3.27
C ASP A 84 -2.04 9.16 2.45
N LEU A 85 -1.36 8.01 2.61
CA LEU A 85 -1.75 6.77 1.94
C LEU A 85 -3.04 6.17 2.49
N MET A 86 -3.29 6.29 3.80
CA MET A 86 -4.57 5.89 4.38
C MET A 86 -5.71 6.75 3.86
N GLY A 87 -5.53 8.07 3.81
CA GLY A 87 -6.50 8.99 3.21
C GLY A 87 -6.71 8.74 1.72
N PHE A 88 -5.66 8.39 0.98
CA PHE A 88 -5.80 8.01 -0.44
C PHE A 88 -6.63 6.75 -0.61
N SER A 89 -6.36 5.77 0.25
CA SER A 89 -7.01 4.47 0.25
C SER A 89 -8.49 4.55 0.64
N SER A 90 -8.87 5.46 1.54
CA SER A 90 -10.26 5.73 1.92
C SER A 90 -11.02 6.59 0.91
N GLY A 91 -10.31 7.19 -0.07
CA GLY A 91 -10.86 8.15 -1.02
C GLY A 91 -11.01 9.57 -0.46
N GLU A 92 -10.50 9.82 0.74
CA GLU A 92 -10.41 11.15 1.35
C GLU A 92 -9.38 12.03 0.62
N ASN A 93 -8.26 11.45 0.23
CA ASN A 93 -7.22 12.11 -0.55
C ASN A 93 -7.24 11.63 -2.00
N SER A 94 -7.01 12.56 -2.93
CA SER A 94 -6.60 12.23 -4.30
C SER A 94 -5.08 12.38 -4.45
N THR A 95 -4.50 11.78 -5.48
CA THR A 95 -3.07 11.96 -5.78
C THR A 95 -2.71 13.44 -5.95
N LEU A 96 -3.56 14.23 -6.61
CA LEU A 96 -3.36 15.69 -6.75
C LEU A 96 -3.43 16.40 -5.40
N HIS A 97 -4.36 16.01 -4.52
CA HIS A 97 -4.43 16.56 -3.17
C HIS A 97 -3.14 16.31 -2.39
N MET A 98 -2.64 15.08 -2.42
CA MET A 98 -1.38 14.72 -1.74
C MET A 98 -0.19 15.49 -2.29
N MET A 99 -0.10 15.69 -3.62
CA MET A 99 1.01 16.42 -4.24
C MET A 99 0.97 17.94 -4.03
N LEU A 100 -0.22 18.51 -3.81
CA LEU A 100 -0.42 19.96 -3.69
C LEU A 100 -0.57 20.43 -2.24
N LYS A 101 -0.61 19.49 -1.27
CA LYS A 101 -0.61 19.76 0.16
C LYS A 101 0.69 20.52 0.49
N ARG A 102 0.56 21.73 1.03
CA ARG A 102 1.68 22.57 1.49
C ARG A 102 1.87 22.42 2.98
#